data_AF-A0A7C5FM70-F1
#
_entry.id   AF-A0A7C5FM70-F1
#
_cell.length_a   1.000
_cell.length_b   1.000
_cell.length_c   1.000
_cell.angle_alpha   90.00
_cell.angle_beta   90.00
_cell.angle_gamma   90.00
#
_symmetry.space_group_name_H-M   'P 1'
#
loop_
_entity.id
_entity.type
_entity.pdbx_description
1 polymer ?
#
loop_
_entity_poly.entity_id
_entity_poly.type
_entity_poly.pdbx_seq_one_letter_code
_entity_poly.pdbx_strand_id
1 'polypeptide(L)'
;MNSDHSGTTDFLSVVVRLLGLLMLIVGLYVGIKVIFEAWNLYNEPQRIERFADAIEHGSHLDSLLSSFTEKSPSNEVDDGQTWQQKKEQQSESIRVTYFLAWFIAIILLMVVGALASSAIKTGGQLALYDLQVKRFANLLMEEVRNKKND
;
A
#
# COMPACT_ATOMS: atom_id res chain seq x y z
N MET A 1 20.04 -49.33 -7.13
CA MET A 1 19.01 -48.70 -6.27
C MET A 1 19.31 -47.22 -6.25
N ASN A 2 18.52 -46.41 -6.96
CA ASN A 2 18.50 -44.93 -6.90
C ASN A 2 17.38 -44.46 -7.85
N SER A 3 16.12 -44.60 -7.42
CA SER A 3 14.93 -44.21 -8.19
C SER A 3 14.01 -43.25 -7.44
N ASP A 4 14.37 -42.85 -6.21
CA ASP A 4 13.47 -42.07 -5.34
C ASP A 4 13.63 -40.55 -5.45
N HIS A 5 14.66 -40.07 -6.17
CA HIS A 5 14.95 -38.64 -6.27
C HIS A 5 14.05 -37.87 -7.27
N SER A 6 13.45 -38.52 -8.26
CA SER A 6 12.61 -37.83 -9.26
C SER A 6 11.21 -37.48 -8.73
N GLY A 7 10.59 -38.38 -7.97
CA GLY A 7 9.23 -38.18 -7.45
C GLY A 7 9.12 -37.03 -6.42
N THR A 8 10.17 -36.84 -5.61
CA THR A 8 10.19 -35.77 -4.59
C THR A 8 10.35 -34.38 -5.19
N THR A 9 11.16 -34.21 -6.23
CA THR A 9 11.32 -32.92 -6.93
C THR A 9 10.08 -32.55 -7.73
N ASP A 10 9.42 -33.52 -8.36
CA ASP A 10 8.18 -33.29 -9.11
C ASP A 10 7.02 -32.92 -8.19
N PHE A 11 6.87 -33.63 -7.06
CA PHE A 11 5.88 -33.29 -6.05
C PHE A 11 6.12 -31.90 -5.45
N LEU A 12 7.38 -31.57 -5.12
CA LEU A 12 7.74 -30.25 -4.62
C LEU A 12 7.43 -29.14 -5.64
N SER A 13 7.69 -29.37 -6.93
CA SER A 13 7.35 -28.44 -8.01
C SER A 13 5.84 -28.19 -8.10
N VAL A 14 5.02 -29.24 -8.00
CA VAL A 14 3.55 -29.11 -8.00
C VAL A 14 3.06 -28.31 -6.78
N VAL A 15 3.61 -28.58 -5.60
CA VAL A 15 3.25 -27.86 -4.36
C VAL A 15 3.62 -26.37 -4.46
N VAL A 16 4.83 -26.06 -4.93
CA VAL A 16 5.29 -24.67 -5.13
C VAL A 16 4.41 -23.95 -6.15
N ARG A 17 4.00 -24.63 -7.22
CA ARG A 17 3.11 -24.08 -8.23
C ARG A 17 1.72 -23.77 -7.67
N LEU A 18 1.18 -24.67 -6.85
CA LEU A 18 -0.10 -24.47 -6.16
C LEU A 18 -0.01 -23.28 -5.19
N LEU A 19 1.08 -23.19 -4.44
CA LEU A 19 1.34 -22.08 -3.51
C LEU A 19 1.45 -20.74 -4.27
N GLY A 20 2.15 -20.73 -5.41
CA GLY A 20 2.26 -19.57 -6.28
C GLY A 20 0.91 -19.11 -6.82
N LEU A 21 0.07 -20.06 -7.26
CA LEU A 21 -1.29 -19.78 -7.71
C LEU A 21 -2.14 -19.18 -6.58
N LEU A 22 -2.05 -19.73 -5.37
CA LEU A 22 -2.77 -19.24 -4.19
C LEU A 22 -2.33 -17.81 -3.85
N MET A 23 -1.02 -17.55 -3.81
CA MET A 23 -0.45 -16.21 -3.63
C MET A 23 -0.96 -15.21 -4.66
N LEU A 24 -1.07 -15.62 -5.92
CA LEU A 24 -1.59 -14.80 -7.01
C LEU A 24 -3.07 -14.44 -6.78
N ILE A 25 -3.90 -15.41 -6.42
CA ILE A 25 -5.33 -15.20 -6.11
C ILE A 25 -5.49 -14.23 -4.93
N VAL A 26 -4.72 -14.43 -3.85
CA VAL A 26 -4.77 -13.56 -2.67
C VAL A 26 -4.31 -12.14 -3.01
N GLY A 27 -3.19 -11.99 -3.72
CA GLY A 27 -2.69 -10.70 -4.14
C GLY A 27 -3.68 -9.95 -5.04
N LEU A 28 -4.34 -10.66 -5.97
CA LEU A 28 -5.38 -10.08 -6.83
C LEU A 28 -6.60 -9.64 -6.02
N TYR A 29 -7.08 -10.47 -5.10
CA TYR A 29 -8.20 -10.15 -4.22
C TYR A 29 -7.92 -8.89 -3.38
N VAL A 30 -6.73 -8.81 -2.77
CA VAL A 30 -6.32 -7.64 -2.00
C VAL A 30 -6.19 -6.41 -2.88
N GLY A 31 -5.60 -6.53 -4.08
CA GLY A 31 -5.47 -5.42 -5.02
C GLY A 31 -6.81 -4.82 -5.43
N ILE A 32 -7.80 -5.66 -5.74
CA ILE A 32 -9.18 -5.22 -6.03
C ILE A 32 -9.79 -4.53 -4.82
N LYS A 33 -9.61 -5.08 -3.61
CA LYS A 33 -10.10 -4.47 -2.37
C LYS A 33 -9.51 -3.09 -2.14
N VAL A 34 -8.21 -2.89 -2.41
CA VAL A 34 -7.55 -1.57 -2.29
C VAL A 34 -8.18 -0.53 -3.21
N ILE A 35 -8.54 -0.91 -4.45
CA ILE A 35 -9.21 -0.02 -5.40
C ILE A 35 -10.58 0.42 -4.86
N PHE A 36 -11.36 -0.54 -4.36
CA PHE A 36 -12.65 -0.22 -3.74
C PHE A 36 -12.51 0.61 -2.46
N GLU A 37 -11.49 0.34 -1.65
CA GLU A 37 -11.19 1.10 -0.45
C GLU A 37 -10.84 2.56 -0.78
N ALA A 38 -10.02 2.77 -1.81
CA ALA A 38 -9.69 4.11 -2.31
C ALA A 38 -10.93 4.85 -2.83
N TRP A 39 -11.79 4.16 -3.58
CA TRP A 39 -13.05 4.72 -4.06
C TRP A 39 -14.01 5.05 -2.91
N ASN A 40 -14.10 4.18 -1.92
CA ASN A 40 -14.94 4.39 -0.75
C ASN A 40 -14.45 5.58 0.08
N LEU A 41 -13.13 5.72 0.25
CA LEU A 41 -12.53 6.85 0.95
C LEU A 41 -12.84 8.18 0.26
N TYR A 42 -12.90 8.18 -1.08
CA TYR A 42 -13.29 9.34 -1.87
C TYR A 42 -14.77 9.71 -1.68
N ASN A 43 -15.67 8.71 -1.64
CA ASN A 43 -17.11 8.95 -1.48
C ASN A 43 -17.52 9.27 -0.03
N GLU A 44 -16.80 8.75 0.97
CA GLU A 44 -17.11 8.88 2.39
C GLU A 44 -15.98 9.61 3.16
N PRO A 45 -15.85 10.95 3.02
CA PRO A 45 -14.78 11.70 3.69
C PRO A 45 -14.88 11.68 5.23
N GLN A 46 -16.04 11.33 5.79
CA GLN A 46 -16.28 11.24 7.25
C GLN A 46 -15.36 10.25 7.97
N ARG A 47 -14.84 9.24 7.28
CA ARG A 47 -13.85 8.32 7.86
C ARG A 47 -12.52 8.99 8.15
N ILE A 48 -12.12 9.95 7.30
CA ILE A 48 -10.90 10.71 7.49
C ILE A 48 -11.06 11.69 8.65
N GLU A 49 -12.25 12.24 8.87
CA GLU A 49 -12.51 13.08 10.04
C GLU A 49 -12.29 12.31 11.34
N ARG A 50 -12.85 11.10 11.47
CA ARG A 50 -12.60 10.25 12.65
C ARG A 50 -11.12 9.88 12.82
N PHE A 51 -10.41 9.68 11.72
CA PHE A 51 -8.97 9.39 11.76
C PHE A 51 -8.15 10.63 12.15
N ALA A 52 -8.54 11.81 11.67
CA ALA A 52 -7.95 13.07 12.06
C ALA A 52 -8.19 13.36 13.55
N ASP A 53 -9.40 13.14 14.06
CA ASP A 53 -9.71 13.30 15.47
C ASP A 53 -8.88 12.35 16.35
N ALA A 54 -8.69 11.11 15.91
CA ALA A 54 -7.83 10.14 16.60
C ALA A 54 -6.35 10.55 16.60
N ILE A 55 -5.86 11.12 15.49
CA ILE A 55 -4.51 11.68 15.42
C ILE A 55 -4.40 12.89 16.34
N GLU A 56 -5.33 13.83 16.30
CA GLU A 56 -5.29 15.04 17.13
C GLU A 56 -5.35 14.69 18.62
N HIS A 57 -6.20 13.74 19.01
CA HIS A 57 -6.28 13.27 20.39
C HIS A 57 -4.97 12.62 20.88
N GLY A 58 -4.23 11.96 19.98
CA GLY A 58 -2.96 11.32 20.32
C GLY A 58 -1.73 12.22 20.21
N SER A 59 -1.79 13.30 19.41
CA SER A 59 -0.60 14.05 18.99
C SER A 59 -0.70 15.58 19.15
N HIS A 60 -1.89 16.11 19.42
CA HIS A 60 -2.14 17.54 19.67
C HIS A 60 -1.49 18.47 18.63
N LEU A 61 -1.42 18.04 17.37
CA LEU A 61 -0.63 18.69 16.32
C LEU A 61 -1.21 20.05 15.95
N ASP A 62 -2.54 20.18 15.93
CA ASP A 62 -3.19 21.45 15.60
C ASP A 62 -2.84 22.52 16.66
N SER A 63 -2.76 22.13 17.95
CA SER A 63 -2.39 23.05 19.05
C SER A 63 -0.91 23.45 19.05
N LEU A 64 -0.02 22.55 18.65
CA LEU A 64 1.41 22.85 18.55
C LEU A 64 1.64 23.82 17.39
N LEU A 65 1.07 23.55 16.22
CA LEU A 65 1.25 24.40 15.05
C LEU A 65 0.63 25.79 15.24
N SER A 66 -0.56 25.89 15.87
CA SER A 66 -1.18 27.18 16.17
C SER A 66 -0.29 28.04 17.08
N SER A 67 0.37 27.43 18.06
CA SER A 67 1.31 28.14 18.95
C SER A 67 2.58 28.65 18.26
N PHE A 68 2.99 28.01 17.17
CA PHE A 68 4.08 28.47 16.31
C PHE A 68 3.64 29.61 15.38
N THR A 69 2.42 29.54 14.84
CA THR A 69 1.84 30.60 14.00
C THR A 69 1.51 31.87 14.79
N GLU A 70 1.03 31.75 16.03
CA GLU A 70 0.76 32.90 16.91
C GLU A 70 2.03 33.66 17.33
N LYS A 71 3.22 33.05 17.26
CA LYS A 71 4.50 33.72 17.56
C LYS A 71 5.07 34.53 16.40
N SER A 72 4.39 34.58 15.26
CA SER A 72 4.75 35.50 14.17
C SER A 72 4.27 36.91 14.54
N PRO A 73 5.11 37.96 14.46
CA PRO A 73 4.79 39.25 15.06
C PRO A 73 3.69 39.94 14.26
N SER A 74 2.48 39.93 14.80
CA SER A 74 1.42 40.86 14.41
C SER A 74 1.83 42.25 14.87
N ASN A 75 2.44 43.01 13.97
CA ASN A 75 2.42 44.47 14.04
C ASN A 75 0.99 44.91 13.76
N GLU A 76 0.22 45.25 14.79
CA GLU A 76 -0.75 46.35 14.74
C GLU A 76 -1.12 46.81 16.15
N VAL A 77 -1.27 48.12 16.25
CA VAL A 77 -1.37 48.96 17.45
C VAL A 77 -2.83 49.40 17.60
N ASP A 78 -3.28 49.54 18.86
CA ASP A 78 -4.51 50.25 19.32
C ASP A 78 -5.87 49.65 18.90
N ASP A 79 -6.97 49.70 19.66
CA ASP A 79 -7.33 50.27 20.96
C ASP A 79 -8.68 49.63 21.35
N GLY A 80 -9.07 49.68 22.63
CA GLY A 80 -10.49 49.64 22.99
C GLY A 80 -11.10 48.29 23.43
N GLN A 81 -11.27 48.19 24.75
CA GLN A 81 -12.08 47.23 25.53
C GLN A 81 -13.41 46.78 24.89
N THR A 82 -13.76 45.48 24.96
CA THR A 82 -15.13 45.02 25.30
C THR A 82 -15.11 43.59 25.85
N TRP A 83 -15.70 43.40 27.02
CA TRP A 83 -15.89 42.11 27.69
C TRP A 83 -16.93 41.23 26.97
N GLN A 84 -16.78 39.92 27.16
CA GLN A 84 -17.75 38.84 26.87
C GLN A 84 -17.94 38.47 25.40
N GLN A 85 -17.04 37.63 24.92
CA GLN A 85 -17.46 36.36 24.34
C GLN A 85 -16.34 35.34 24.54
N LYS A 86 -16.41 34.60 25.64
CA LYS A 86 -15.97 33.20 25.65
C LYS A 86 -16.98 32.41 24.81
N LYS A 87 -17.17 32.82 23.55
CA LYS A 87 -17.58 31.89 22.51
C LYS A 87 -16.44 30.91 22.47
N GLU A 88 -16.76 29.65 22.66
CA GLU A 88 -15.97 28.53 22.21
C GLU A 88 -15.25 28.95 20.93
N GLN A 89 -13.98 29.35 21.07
CA GLN A 89 -13.04 29.43 19.98
C GLN A 89 -12.76 27.98 19.65
N GLN A 90 -13.77 27.35 19.05
CA GLN A 90 -13.57 26.44 17.96
C GLN A 90 -12.91 27.29 16.89
N SER A 91 -11.62 27.53 17.10
CA SER A 91 -10.78 28.20 16.14
C SER A 91 -11.02 27.47 14.84
N GLU A 92 -11.36 28.22 13.79
CA GLU A 92 -11.04 27.86 12.41
C GLU A 92 -9.51 27.76 12.24
N SER A 93 -8.81 27.13 13.19
CA SER A 93 -7.48 26.62 13.01
C SER A 93 -7.60 25.61 11.89
N ILE A 94 -6.90 25.88 10.79
CA ILE A 94 -6.70 24.95 9.70
C ILE A 94 -6.47 23.57 10.33
N ARG A 95 -7.39 22.62 10.09
CA ARG A 95 -7.26 21.24 10.59
C ARG A 95 -6.13 20.57 9.82
N VAL A 96 -4.88 20.91 10.14
CA VAL A 96 -3.70 20.34 9.48
C VAL A 96 -3.69 18.83 9.68
N THR A 97 -4.20 18.39 10.83
CA THR A 97 -4.42 16.98 11.12
C THR A 97 -5.37 16.30 10.12
N TYR A 98 -6.38 16.99 9.57
CA TYR A 98 -7.24 16.45 8.50
C TYR A 98 -6.47 16.21 7.19
N PHE A 99 -5.60 17.14 6.80
CA PHE A 99 -4.74 16.96 5.62
C PHE A 99 -3.70 15.85 5.83
N LEU A 100 -3.14 15.76 7.04
CA LEU A 100 -2.21 14.72 7.42
C LEU A 100 -2.88 13.33 7.38
N ALA A 101 -4.12 13.23 7.84
CA ALA A 101 -4.92 12.00 7.79
C ALA A 101 -5.12 11.51 6.35
N TRP A 102 -5.41 12.40 5.41
CA TRP A 102 -5.47 12.08 3.98
C TRP A 102 -4.14 11.57 3.44
N PHE A 103 -3.03 12.23 3.78
CA PHE A 103 -1.70 11.83 3.34
C PHE A 103 -1.33 10.42 3.83
N ILE A 104 -1.55 10.15 5.12
CA ILE A 104 -1.31 8.84 5.73
C ILE A 104 -2.20 7.78 5.07
N ALA A 105 -3.48 8.07 4.82
CA ALA A 105 -4.39 7.12 4.19
C ALA A 105 -3.92 6.73 2.77
N ILE A 106 -3.47 7.70 1.96
CA ILE A 106 -2.93 7.44 0.62
C ILE A 106 -1.66 6.58 0.70
N ILE A 107 -0.74 6.87 1.64
CA ILE A 107 0.46 6.06 1.84
C ILE A 107 0.09 4.63 2.24
N LEU A 108 -0.85 4.44 3.15
CA LEU A 108 -1.30 3.11 3.55
C LEU A 108 -1.88 2.33 2.38
N LEU A 109 -2.74 2.96 1.56
CA LEU A 109 -3.28 2.33 0.35
C LEU A 109 -2.16 1.96 -0.63
N MET A 110 -1.17 2.83 -0.80
CA MET A 110 -0.01 2.56 -1.66
C MET A 110 0.81 1.37 -1.14
N VAL A 111 1.08 1.30 0.17
CA VAL A 111 1.81 0.18 0.79
C VAL A 111 1.05 -1.12 0.60
N VAL A 112 -0.26 -1.15 0.87
CA VAL A 112 -1.06 -2.36 0.70
C VAL A 112 -1.13 -2.78 -0.78
N GLY A 113 -1.29 -1.82 -1.70
CA GLY A 113 -1.26 -2.07 -3.14
C GLY A 113 0.09 -2.59 -3.64
N ALA A 114 1.20 -2.05 -3.11
CA ALA A 114 2.54 -2.51 -3.42
C ALA A 114 2.80 -3.93 -2.89
N LEU A 115 2.34 -4.25 -1.69
CA LEU A 115 2.41 -5.60 -1.12
C LEU A 115 1.59 -6.60 -1.95
N ALA A 116 0.38 -6.22 -2.35
CA ALA A 116 -0.46 -7.02 -3.24
C ALA A 116 0.24 -7.27 -4.59
N SER A 117 0.81 -6.23 -5.19
CA SER A 117 1.55 -6.33 -6.46
C SER A 117 2.78 -7.22 -6.33
N SER A 118 3.50 -7.13 -5.20
CA SER A 118 4.64 -7.99 -4.90
C SER A 118 4.21 -9.46 -4.76
N ALA A 119 3.11 -9.73 -4.06
CA ALA A 119 2.53 -11.07 -3.92
C ALA A 119 2.09 -11.67 -5.25
N ILE A 120 1.49 -10.87 -6.14
CA ILE A 120 1.13 -11.30 -7.50
C ILE A 120 2.41 -11.62 -8.30
N LYS A 121 3.43 -10.77 -8.21
CA LYS A 121 4.69 -10.96 -8.94
C LYS A 121 5.42 -12.23 -8.50
N THR A 122 5.56 -12.44 -7.19
CA THR A 122 6.22 -13.63 -6.63
C THR A 122 5.38 -14.88 -6.87
N GLY A 123 4.06 -14.82 -6.62
CA GLY A 123 3.14 -15.93 -6.89
C GLY A 123 3.14 -16.35 -8.36
N GLY A 124 3.15 -15.39 -9.29
CA GLY A 124 3.27 -15.63 -10.73
C GLY A 124 4.59 -16.29 -11.12
N GLN A 125 5.71 -15.86 -10.54
CA GLN A 125 7.02 -16.49 -10.79
C GLN A 125 7.05 -17.94 -10.29
N LEU A 126 6.49 -18.22 -9.11
CA LEU A 126 6.39 -19.59 -8.58
C LEU A 126 5.46 -20.47 -9.41
N ALA A 127 4.36 -19.91 -9.93
CA ALA A 127 3.39 -20.65 -10.73
C ALA A 127 3.86 -20.95 -12.17
N LEU A 128 4.78 -20.14 -12.72
CA LEU A 128 5.26 -20.23 -14.10
C LEU A 128 6.73 -20.70 -14.25
N TYR A 129 7.45 -20.96 -13.16
CA TYR A 129 8.89 -21.29 -13.19
C TYR A 129 9.25 -22.41 -14.20
N ASP A 130 8.43 -23.44 -14.31
CA ASP A 130 8.67 -24.60 -15.21
C ASP A 130 8.41 -24.30 -16.70
N LEU A 131 7.57 -23.31 -17.03
CA LEU A 131 7.25 -22.97 -18.42
C LEU A 131 8.43 -22.31 -19.16
N GLN A 132 9.23 -21.52 -18.46
CA GLN A 132 10.38 -20.83 -19.07
C GLN A 132 11.52 -21.81 -19.36
N VAL A 133 11.86 -22.66 -18.38
CA VAL A 133 13.00 -23.59 -18.49
C VAL A 133 12.78 -24.63 -19.59
N LYS A 134 11.56 -25.17 -19.74
CA LYS A 134 11.24 -26.12 -20.82
C LYS A 134 11.37 -25.51 -22.21
N ARG A 135 11.03 -24.22 -22.35
CA ARG A 135 11.12 -23.51 -23.64
C ARG A 135 12.58 -23.27 -24.03
N PHE A 136 13.43 -22.90 -23.07
CA PHE A 136 14.88 -22.77 -23.29
C PHE A 136 15.55 -24.11 -23.62
N ALA A 137 15.18 -25.18 -22.92
CA ALA A 137 15.71 -26.52 -23.19
C ALA A 137 15.35 -27.02 -24.60
N ASN A 138 14.10 -26.80 -25.04
CA ASN A 138 13.67 -27.15 -26.39
C ASN A 138 14.41 -26.35 -27.46
N LEU A 139 14.62 -25.05 -27.27
CA LEU A 139 15.37 -24.22 -28.22
C LEU A 139 16.84 -24.64 -28.32
N LEU A 140 17.50 -24.97 -27.20
CA LEU A 140 18.87 -25.49 -27.22
C LEU A 140 18.96 -26.86 -27.89
N MET A 141 17.99 -27.75 -27.66
CA MET A 141 17.95 -29.05 -28.35
C MET A 141 17.72 -28.90 -29.86
N GLU A 142 16.92 -27.92 -30.28
CA GLU A 142 16.66 -27.64 -31.69
C GLU A 142 17.92 -27.10 -32.40
N GLU A 143 18.65 -26.19 -31.77
CA GLU A 143 19.92 -25.65 -32.28
C GLU A 143 21.01 -26.73 -32.40
N VAL A 144 21.16 -27.58 -31.37
CA VAL A 144 22.12 -28.69 -31.39
C VAL A 144 21.75 -29.76 -32.42
N ARG A 145 20.45 -30.01 -32.63
CA ARG A 145 19.97 -30.96 -33.64
C ARG A 145 20.21 -30.46 -35.05
N ASN A 146 19.97 -29.18 -35.33
CA ASN A 146 20.24 -28.60 -36.64
C ASN A 146 21.73 -28.62 -36.97
N LYS A 147 22.60 -28.26 -36.01
CA LYS A 147 24.05 -28.25 -36.21
C LYS A 147 24.70 -29.63 -36.43
N LYS A 148 23.98 -30.72 -36.13
CA LYS A 148 24.45 -32.10 -36.35
C LYS A 148 24.09 -32.63 -37.74
N ASN A 149 23.13 -32.01 -38.42
CA ASN A 149 22.62 -32.44 -39.71
C ASN A 149 23.21 -31.64 -40.90
N ASP A 150 24.00 -30.61 -40.62
CA ASP A 150 24.92 -29.93 -41.55
C ASP A 150 26.35 -30.48 -41.38
#